data_AF-A0A502WNN0-F1
#
_entry.id   AF-A0A502WNN0-F1
#
_cell.length_a   1.000
_cell.length_b   1.000
_cell.length_c   1.000
_cell.angle_alpha   90.00
_cell.angle_beta   90.00
_cell.angle_gamma   90.00
#
_symmetry.space_group_name_H-M   'P 1'
#
loop_
_entity.id
_entity.type
_entity.pdbx_description
1 polymer ?
#
loop_
_entity_poly.entity_id
_entity_poly.type
_entity_poly.pdbx_seq_one_letter_code
_entity_poly.pdbx_strand_id
1 'polypeptide(L)' 'MDIIFPVAALWVAGGVLFLQGIVTNRDASPAVAANSRAVVDDLLRLRPAALVAAALFLVAWPAIWIGAHIVRR' A
#
# COMPACT_ATOMS: atom_id res chain seq x y z
N MET A 1 13.76 -23.75 -0.20
CA MET A 1 12.44 -23.09 -0.44
C MET A 1 11.90 -22.42 0.83
N ASP A 2 12.48 -22.70 2.00
CA ASP A 2 11.94 -22.30 3.31
C ASP A 2 11.95 -20.81 3.61
N ILE A 3 12.84 -20.02 2.99
CA ILE A 3 12.92 -18.57 3.26
C ILE A 3 12.04 -17.73 2.32
N ILE A 4 11.67 -18.27 1.15
CA ILE A 4 10.92 -17.51 0.14
C ILE A 4 9.50 -17.23 0.66
N PHE A 5 8.88 -18.22 1.28
CA PHE A 5 7.53 -18.12 1.81
C PHE A 5 7.39 -17.06 2.92
N PRO A 6 8.21 -17.07 3.99
CA PRO A 6 8.12 -16.04 5.03
C PRO A 6 8.50 -14.65 4.50
N VAL A 7 9.46 -14.54 3.57
CA VAL A 7 9.80 -13.25 2.95
C VAL A 7 8.63 -12.70 2.15
N ALA A 8 7.98 -13.53 1.32
CA ALA A 8 6.79 -13.13 0.57
C ALA A 8 5.62 -12.76 1.49
N ALA A 9 5.39 -13.53 2.56
CA ALA A 9 4.37 -13.23 3.54
C ALA A 9 4.62 -11.88 4.24
N LEU A 10 5.86 -11.63 4.67
CA LEU A 10 6.27 -10.35 5.26
C LEU A 10 6.10 -9.20 4.28
N TRP A 11 6.44 -9.42 3.01
CA TRP A 11 6.31 -8.43 1.95
C TRP A 11 4.85 -8.03 1.71
N VAL A 12 3.96 -9.01 1.60
CA VAL A 12 2.52 -8.78 1.40
C VAL A 12 1.92 -8.14 2.64
N ALA A 13 2.20 -8.68 3.83
CA ALA A 13 1.69 -8.14 5.09
C ALA A 13 2.15 -6.68 5.30
N GLY A 14 3.42 -6.37 5.01
CA GLY A 14 3.95 -5.01 5.10
C GLY A 14 3.26 -4.04 4.13
N GLY A 15 3.03 -4.46 2.89
CA GLY A 15 2.28 -3.66 1.91
C GLY A 15 0.84 -3.40 2.34
N VAL A 16 0.16 -4.41 2.87
CA VAL A 16 -1.21 -4.28 3.41
C VAL A 16 -1.26 -3.31 4.60
N LEU A 17 -0.32 -3.43 5.55
CA LEU A 17 -0.23 -2.53 6.69
C LEU A 17 0.08 -1.09 6.26
N PHE A 18 0.90 -0.90 5.24
CA PHE A 18 1.19 0.43 4.70
C PHE A 18 -0.06 1.07 4.07
N LEU A 19 -0.82 0.31 3.27
CA LEU A 19 -2.10 0.77 2.73
C LEU A 19 -3.09 1.10 3.84
N GLN A 20 -3.17 0.25 4.86
CA GLN A 20 -4.00 0.51 6.02
C GLN A 20 -3.59 1.81 6.73
N GLY A 21 -2.29 2.08 6.87
CA GLY A 21 -1.78 3.34 7.42
C GLY A 21 -2.21 4.56 6.60
N ILE A 22 -2.21 4.48 5.26
CA ILE A 22 -2.69 5.56 4.39
C ILE A 22 -4.19 5.77 4.55
N VAL A 23 -4.98 4.68 4.49
CA VAL A 23 -6.45 4.73 4.56
C VAL A 23 -6.95 5.19 5.93
N THR A 24 -6.25 4.82 7.01
CA THR A 24 -6.62 5.17 8.38
C THR A 24 -5.96 6.45 8.89
N ASN A 25 -5.16 7.12 8.07
CA ASN A 25 -4.51 8.37 8.44
C ASN A 25 -5.56 9.47 8.70
N ARG A 26 -5.76 9.82 9.98
CA ARG A 26 -6.73 10.82 10.42
C ARG A 26 -6.33 12.25 10.07
N ASP A 27 -5.04 12.48 9.82
CA ASP A 27 -4.49 13.79 9.45
C ASP A 27 -4.41 13.97 7.93
N ALA A 28 -4.94 13.01 7.15
CA ALA A 28 -5.00 13.13 5.71
C ALA A 28 -5.94 14.29 5.30
N SER A 29 -5.46 15.13 4.37
CA SER A 29 -6.29 16.17 3.75
C SER A 29 -7.58 15.57 3.18
N PRO A 30 -8.72 16.29 3.19
CA PRO A 30 -10.00 15.80 2.68
C PRO A 30 -9.93 15.21 1.27
N ALA A 31 -9.10 15.79 0.39
CA ALA A 31 -8.87 15.29 -0.96
C ALA A 31 -8.17 13.92 -0.98
N VAL A 32 -7.19 13.72 -0.09
CA VAL A 32 -6.45 12.45 0.05
C VAL A 32 -7.35 11.36 0.64
N ALA A 33 -8.18 11.71 1.62
CA ALA A 33 -9.15 10.79 2.21
C ALA A 33 -10.22 10.34 1.18
N ALA A 34 -10.73 11.27 0.37
CA ALA A 34 -11.70 10.95 -0.68
C ALA A 34 -11.10 10.04 -1.77
N ASN A 35 -9.90 10.36 -2.26
CA ASN A 35 -9.19 9.53 -3.24
C ASN A 35 -8.88 8.13 -2.70
N SER A 36 -8.46 8.03 -1.44
CA SER A 36 -8.16 6.73 -0.81
C SER A 36 -9.41 5.84 -0.75
N ARG A 37 -10.57 6.41 -0.40
CA ARG A 37 -11.85 5.68 -0.39
C ARG A 37 -12.27 5.22 -1.78
N ALA A 38 -12.10 6.07 -2.80
CA ALA A 38 -12.41 5.72 -4.18
C ALA A 38 -11.55 4.55 -4.68
N VAL A 39 -10.25 4.56 -4.38
CA VAL A 39 -9.33 3.46 -4.73
C VAL A 39 -9.72 2.16 -4.02
N VAL A 40 -10.13 2.23 -2.74
CA VAL A 40 -10.61 1.05 -2.01
C VAL A 40 -11.89 0.49 -2.62
N ASP A 41 -12.86 1.34 -2.99
CA ASP A 41 -14.10 0.91 -3.63
C ASP A 41 -13.83 0.29 -5.02
N ASP A 42 -12.92 0.87 -5.82
CA ASP A 42 -12.51 0.31 -7.11
C ASP A 42 -11.79 -1.05 -6.95
N LEU A 43 -10.99 -1.23 -5.88
CA LEU A 43 -10.35 -2.50 -5.51
C LEU A 43 -11.37 -3.57 -5.13
N LEU A 44 -12.37 -3.22 -4.31
CA LEU A 44 -13.46 -4.13 -3.92
C LEU A 44 -14.29 -4.55 -5.13
N ARG A 45 -14.46 -3.67 -6.12
CA ARG A 45 -15.14 -3.95 -7.39
C ARG A 45 -14.25 -4.66 -8.42
N LEU A 46 -13.02 -5.04 -8.04
CA LEU A 46 -12.04 -5.71 -8.91
C LEU A 46 -11.80 -4.97 -10.23
N ARG A 47 -11.83 -3.63 -10.19
CA ARG A 47 -11.61 -2.84 -11.40
C ARG A 47 -10.17 -3.00 -11.87
N PRO A 48 -9.93 -3.26 -13.17
CA PRO A 48 -8.60 -3.59 -13.68
C PRO A 48 -7.54 -2.54 -13.33
N ALA A 49 -7.88 -1.26 -13.43
CA ALA A 49 -6.97 -0.16 -13.11
C ALA A 49 -6.53 -0.18 -11.64
N ALA A 50 -7.45 -0.48 -10.72
CA ALA A 50 -7.16 -0.53 -9.29
C ALA A 50 -6.34 -1.77 -8.90
N LEU A 51 -6.58 -2.90 -9.57
CA LEU A 51 -5.76 -4.11 -9.43
C LEU A 51 -4.32 -3.89 -9.90
N VAL A 52 -4.15 -3.24 -11.06
CA VAL A 52 -2.81 -2.88 -11.57
C VAL A 52 -2.11 -1.92 -10.61
N ALA A 53 -2.81 -0.90 -10.12
CA ALA A 53 -2.26 0.03 -9.14
C ALA A 53 -1.83 -0.67 -7.84
N ALA A 54 -2.64 -1.61 -7.33
CA ALA A 54 -2.29 -2.39 -6.14
C ALA A 54 -1.09 -3.31 -6.38
N ALA A 55 -0.99 -3.94 -7.55
CA ALA A 55 0.17 -4.77 -7.91
C ALA A 55 1.46 -3.94 -8.01
N LEU A 56 1.41 -2.79 -8.69
CA LEU A 56 2.54 -1.87 -8.78
C LEU A 56 2.95 -1.35 -7.40
N PHE A 57 1.97 -1.00 -6.57
CA PHE A 57 2.21 -0.60 -5.19
C PHE A 57 2.90 -1.70 -4.39
N LEU A 58 2.43 -2.95 -4.51
CA LEU A 58 3.02 -4.09 -3.80
C LEU A 58 4.50 -4.28 -4.16
N VAL A 59 4.91 -3.94 -5.39
CA VAL A 59 6.32 -3.97 -5.80
C VAL A 59 7.10 -2.79 -5.23
N ALA A 60 6.51 -1.59 -5.24
CA ALA A 60 7.20 -0.34 -4.93
C ALA A 60 7.20 0.04 -3.44
N TRP A 61 6.28 -0.48 -2.61
CA TRP A 61 6.07 -0.01 -1.25
C TRP A 61 7.33 -0.03 -0.36
N PRO A 62 8.26 -1.01 -0.45
CA PRO A 62 9.43 -1.00 0.41
C PRO A 62 10.37 0.15 0.07
N ALA A 63 10.51 0.51 -1.21
CA ALA A 63 11.30 1.66 -1.63
C ALA A 63 10.70 2.97 -1.08
N ILE A 64 9.36 3.11 -1.11
CA ILE A 64 8.65 4.26 -0.54
C ILE A 64 8.86 4.32 0.97
N TRP A 65 8.73 3.19 1.67
CA TRP A 65 8.93 3.09 3.12
C TRP A 65 10.36 3.46 3.51
N ILE A 66 11.35 2.89 2.82
CA ILE A 66 12.77 3.18 3.03
C ILE A 66 13.04 4.67 2.80
N GLY A 67 12.58 5.24 1.69
CA GLY A 67 12.73 6.67 1.41
C GLY A 67 12.11 7.53 2.51
N ALA A 68 10.91 7.19 2.97
CA ALA A 68 10.21 7.94 4.01
C ALA A 68 10.92 7.92 5.37
N HIS A 69 11.61 6.83 5.74
CA HIS A 69 12.21 6.67 7.07
C HIS A 69 13.71 6.95 7.10
N ILE A 70 14.42 6.76 5.98
CA ILE A 70 15.87 6.99 5.89
C ILE A 70 16.17 8.44 5.49
N VAL A 71 15.46 9.01 4.52
CA VAL A 71 15.73 10.38 4.01
C VAL A 71 15.19 11.46 4.95
N ARG A 72 14.27 11.11 5.86
CA ARG A 72 13.76 12.02 6.90
C ARG A 72 14.60 12.06 8.19
N ARG A 73 15.72 11.34 8.26
CA ARG A 73 16.73 11.51 9.33
C ARG A 73 17.81 12.46 8.86
#